data_AF-A0A8J3LRL4-F1
#
_entry.id   AF-A0A8J3LRL4-F1
#
_cell.length_a   1.000
_cell.length_b   1.000
_cell.length_c   1.000
_cell.angle_alpha   90.00
_cell.angle_beta   90.00
_cell.angle_gamma   90.00
#
_symmetry.space_group_name_H-M   'P 1'
#
loop_
_entity.id
_entity.type
_entity.pdbx_description
1 polymer ?
#
loop_
_entity_poly.entity_id
_entity_poly.type
_entity_poly.pdbx_seq_one_letter_code
_entity_poly.pdbx_strand_id
1 'polypeptide(L)'
;MHEPTCLRVYVTGSAAEAALIAEAADELTAAGYLVTTATPTVGPDVYDLLDAVGDDLDAVAAADLLVTVGDCSTLFEPVIAELHGVPVVAVETVQAGAR
;
A
#
# COMPACT_ATOMS: atom_id res chain seq x y z
N MET A 1 6.39 27.18 -13.24
CA MET A 1 6.30 26.84 -11.81
C MET A 1 5.74 25.43 -11.76
N HIS A 2 6.58 24.45 -11.43
CA HIS A 2 6.14 23.07 -11.21
C HIS A 2 5.75 23.04 -9.73
N GLU A 3 4.46 22.92 -9.41
CA GLU A 3 4.10 22.54 -8.04
C GLU A 3 4.75 21.18 -7.78
N PRO A 4 5.40 20.96 -6.62
CA PRO A 4 5.80 19.61 -6.27
C PRO A 4 4.50 18.83 -6.08
N THR A 5 4.13 18.02 -7.08
CA THR A 5 3.05 17.06 -6.95
C THR A 5 3.45 16.13 -5.81
N CYS A 6 2.74 16.24 -4.69
CA CYS A 6 2.90 15.32 -3.57
C CYS A 6 2.57 13.92 -4.10
N LEU A 7 3.59 13.08 -4.27
CA LEU A 7 3.44 11.75 -4.88
C LEU A 7 2.55 10.89 -3.99
N ARG A 8 1.60 10.20 -4.62
CA ARG A 8 0.64 9.31 -3.95
C ARG A 8 1.22 7.90 -3.90
N VAL A 9 1.32 7.36 -2.71
CA VAL A 9 1.89 6.04 -2.46
C VAL A 9 0.83 5.16 -1.85
N TYR A 10 0.59 3.99 -2.45
CA TYR A 10 -0.20 2.95 -1.84
C TYR A 10 0.74 1.94 -1.16
N VAL A 11 0.48 1.61 0.11
CA VAL A 11 1.27 0.64 0.88
C VAL A 11 0.41 -0.57 1.18
N THR A 12 0.89 -1.75 0.81
CA THR A 12 0.22 -3.03 1.08
C THR A 12 1.18 -4.07 1.65
N GLY A 13 0.60 -5.10 2.25
CA GLY A 13 1.28 -6.24 2.86
C GLY A 13 0.23 -7.25 3.33
N SER A 14 0.66 -8.40 3.82
CA SER A 14 -0.30 -9.33 4.41
C SER A 14 -0.94 -8.70 5.66
N ALA A 15 -2.18 -9.07 5.99
CA ALA A 15 -2.83 -8.59 7.22
C ALA A 15 -2.03 -8.95 8.50
N ALA A 16 -1.21 -10.01 8.45
CA ALA A 16 -0.30 -10.37 9.53
C ALA A 16 0.84 -9.34 9.74
N GLU A 17 1.11 -8.50 8.74
CA GLU A 17 2.14 -7.47 8.73
C GLU A 17 1.59 -6.06 8.97
N ALA A 18 0.37 -5.94 9.51
CA ALA A 18 -0.29 -4.65 9.76
C ALA A 18 0.60 -3.62 10.51
N ALA A 19 1.45 -4.08 11.44
CA ALA A 19 2.39 -3.21 12.14
C ALA A 19 3.47 -2.63 11.21
N LEU A 20 4.01 -3.44 10.29
CA LEU A 20 5.02 -3.01 9.33
C LEU A 20 4.41 -2.12 8.24
N ILE A 21 3.16 -2.38 7.83
CA ILE A 21 2.41 -1.49 6.92
C ILE A 21 2.24 -0.11 7.56
N ALA A 22 1.86 -0.05 8.84
CA ALA A 22 1.71 1.21 9.57
C ALA A 22 3.06 1.95 9.71
N GLU A 23 4.14 1.24 10.04
CA GLU A 23 5.49 1.82 10.14
C GLU A 23 5.95 2.43 8.80
N ALA A 24 5.80 1.68 7.69
CA ALA A 24 6.14 2.17 6.37
C ALA A 24 5.27 3.39 5.97
N ALA A 25 3.98 3.37 6.31
CA ALA A 25 3.08 4.48 6.03
C ALA A 25 3.46 5.76 6.81
N ASP A 26 3.84 5.63 8.07
CA ASP A 26 4.28 6.75 8.90
C ASP A 26 5.59 7.36 8.37
N GLU A 27 6.56 6.52 8.00
CA GLU A 27 7.84 6.98 7.43
C GLU A 27 7.65 7.72 6.10
N LEU A 28 6.82 7.18 5.20
CA LEU A 28 6.50 7.80 3.91
C LEU A 28 5.71 9.11 4.11
N THR A 29 4.77 9.13 5.04
CA THR A 29 4.03 10.36 5.37
C THR A 29 4.98 11.44 5.91
N ALA A 30 5.92 11.06 6.80
CA ALA A 30 6.94 11.98 7.32
C ALA A 30 7.90 12.50 6.23
N ALA A 31 8.14 11.69 5.19
CA ALA A 31 8.91 12.09 4.01
C ALA A 31 8.13 13.00 3.03
N GLY A 32 6.84 13.25 3.29
CA GLY A 32 6.01 14.15 2.50
C GLY A 32 5.30 13.50 1.32
N TYR A 33 5.03 12.19 1.38
CA TYR A 33 4.17 11.50 0.42
C TYR A 33 2.69 11.54 0.87
N LEU A 34 1.75 11.45 -0.09
CA LEU A 34 0.33 11.20 0.21
C LEU A 34 0.13 9.68 0.30
N VAL A 35 0.00 9.15 1.51
CA VAL A 35 -0.02 7.70 1.72
C VAL A 35 -1.46 7.18 1.86
N THR A 36 -1.75 6.06 1.20
CA THR A 36 -2.94 5.23 1.43
C THR A 36 -2.49 3.81 1.75
N THR A 37 -3.16 3.14 2.67
CA THR A 37 -2.86 1.75 3.05
C THR A 37 -4.07 0.87 2.77
N ALA A 38 -3.85 -0.41 2.46
CA ALA A 38 -4.92 -1.40 2.44
C ALA A 38 -5.74 -1.36 3.74
N THR A 39 -7.06 -1.42 3.62
CA THR A 39 -7.95 -1.19 4.77
C THR A 39 -7.90 -2.37 5.75
N PRO A 40 -7.51 -2.16 7.03
CA PRO A 40 -7.29 -3.28 7.97
C PRO A 40 -8.60 -3.85 8.54
N THR A 41 -9.73 -3.16 8.38
CA THR A 41 -11.03 -3.58 8.93
C THR A 41 -12.16 -3.31 7.96
N VAL A 42 -12.75 -4.39 7.46
CA VAL A 42 -13.98 -4.39 6.68
C VAL A 42 -15.15 -4.68 7.62
N GLY A 43 -16.31 -4.07 7.38
CA GLY A 43 -17.54 -4.40 8.10
C GLY A 43 -17.97 -5.86 7.91
N PRO A 44 -18.95 -6.35 8.69
CA PRO A 44 -19.38 -7.74 8.63
C PRO A 44 -20.21 -8.09 7.38
N ASP A 45 -20.67 -7.09 6.62
CA ASP A 45 -21.48 -7.31 5.41
C ASP A 45 -20.59 -7.61 4.20
N VAL A 46 -21.08 -8.47 3.30
CA VAL A 46 -20.40 -8.76 2.03
C VAL A 46 -20.30 -7.52 1.14
N TYR A 47 -21.24 -6.59 1.22
CA TYR A 47 -21.17 -5.33 0.47
C TYR A 47 -20.04 -4.44 1.00
N ASP A 48 -19.78 -4.44 2.31
CA ASP A 48 -18.64 -3.71 2.89
C ASP A 48 -17.31 -4.25 2.32
N LEU A 49 -17.21 -5.56 2.11
CA LEU A 49 -16.03 -6.18 1.51
C LEU A 49 -15.88 -5.83 0.03
N LEU A 50 -16.97 -5.81 -0.73
CA LEU A 50 -16.92 -5.43 -2.14
C LEU A 50 -16.54 -3.96 -2.31
N ASP A 51 -17.07 -3.08 -1.45
CA ASP A 51 -16.72 -1.66 -1.46
C ASP A 51 -15.25 -1.46 -1.08
N ALA A 52 -14.74 -2.13 -0.03
CA ALA A 52 -13.34 -2.05 0.35
C ALA A 52 -12.38 -2.53 -0.75
N VAL A 53 -12.73 -3.64 -1.43
CA VAL A 53 -11.95 -4.11 -2.59
C VAL A 53 -12.02 -3.10 -3.73
N GLY A 54 -13.19 -2.52 -4.01
CA GLY A 54 -13.35 -1.47 -5.02
C GLY A 54 -12.46 -0.25 -4.72
N ASP A 55 -12.47 0.22 -3.48
CA ASP A 55 -11.64 1.33 -3.01
C ASP A 55 -10.15 1.03 -3.14
N ASP A 56 -9.71 -0.19 -2.79
CA ASP A 56 -8.31 -0.61 -2.96
C ASP A 56 -7.89 -0.65 -4.44
N LEU A 57 -8.76 -1.14 -5.33
CA LEU A 57 -8.51 -1.14 -6.77
C LEU A 57 -8.34 0.29 -7.31
N ASP A 58 -9.25 1.19 -6.94
CA ASP A 58 -9.21 2.59 -7.37
C ASP A 58 -7.99 3.30 -6.79
N ALA A 59 -7.62 3.03 -5.54
CA ALA A 59 -6.46 3.61 -4.88
C ALA A 59 -5.14 3.16 -5.54
N VAL A 60 -4.99 1.87 -5.86
CA VAL A 60 -3.80 1.35 -6.57
C VAL A 60 -3.73 1.92 -7.98
N ALA A 61 -4.83 1.89 -8.73
CA ALA A 61 -4.89 2.45 -10.09
C ALA A 61 -4.59 3.96 -10.11
N ALA A 62 -4.96 4.65 -9.05
CA ALA A 62 -4.65 6.04 -8.87
C ALA A 62 -3.18 6.24 -8.47
N ALA A 63 -2.54 5.37 -7.68
CA ALA A 63 -1.22 5.63 -7.09
C ALA A 63 -0.11 5.99 -8.09
N ASP A 64 0.84 6.81 -7.65
CA ASP A 64 2.07 7.08 -8.41
C ASP A 64 3.16 6.02 -8.12
N LEU A 65 3.01 5.26 -7.02
CA LEU A 65 3.90 4.18 -6.57
C LEU A 65 3.13 3.19 -5.68
N LEU A 66 3.34 1.88 -5.90
CA LEU A 66 2.95 0.82 -4.97
C LEU A 66 4.16 0.38 -4.15
N VAL A 67 4.03 0.36 -2.82
CA VAL A 67 5.03 -0.17 -1.89
C VAL A 67 4.49 -1.45 -1.27
N THR A 68 5.22 -2.55 -1.41
CA THR A 68 4.86 -3.85 -0.81
C THR A 68 5.77 -4.15 0.36
N VAL A 69 5.16 -4.50 1.49
CA VAL A 69 5.84 -4.96 2.70
C VAL A 69 5.67 -6.48 2.80
N GLY A 70 6.77 -7.21 2.94
CA GLY A 70 6.73 -8.67 3.05
C GLY A 70 6.48 -9.40 1.73
N ASP A 71 5.98 -10.63 1.82
CA ASP A 71 5.61 -11.43 0.65
C ASP A 71 4.19 -11.09 0.19
N CYS A 72 4.11 -10.33 -0.90
CA CYS A 72 2.84 -9.94 -1.54
C CYS A 72 2.52 -10.77 -2.79
N SER A 73 3.17 -11.91 -3.01
CA SER A 73 2.99 -12.72 -4.24
C SER A 73 1.57 -13.27 -4.43
N THR A 74 0.79 -13.36 -3.36
CA THR A 74 -0.61 -13.82 -3.39
C THR A 74 -1.64 -12.69 -3.39
N LEU A 75 -1.19 -11.44 -3.32
CA LEU A 75 -2.06 -10.26 -3.28
C LEU A 75 -2.44 -9.82 -4.70
N PHE A 76 -3.58 -9.14 -4.83
CA PHE A 76 -4.06 -8.67 -6.13
C PHE A 76 -3.47 -7.31 -6.50
N GLU A 77 -3.06 -6.52 -5.52
CA GLU A 77 -2.57 -5.15 -5.69
C GLU A 77 -1.34 -5.06 -6.61
N PRO A 78 -0.32 -5.95 -6.53
CA PRO A 78 0.79 -5.93 -7.49
C PRO A 78 0.34 -6.17 -8.94
N VAL A 79 -0.67 -7.02 -9.15
CA VAL A 79 -1.23 -7.29 -10.48
C VAL A 79 -1.94 -6.05 -11.02
N ILE A 80 -2.71 -5.36 -10.17
CA ILE A 80 -3.41 -4.13 -10.54
C ILE A 80 -2.42 -3.00 -10.83
N ALA A 81 -1.36 -2.86 -10.03
CA ALA A 81 -0.30 -1.90 -10.29
C ALA A 81 0.36 -2.13 -11.65
N GLU A 82 0.68 -3.38 -11.99
CA GLU A 82 1.23 -3.75 -13.30
C GLU A 82 0.28 -3.36 -14.45
N LEU A 83 -1.02 -3.67 -14.32
CA LEU A 83 -2.03 -3.34 -15.34
C LEU A 83 -2.16 -1.83 -15.60
N HIS A 84 -1.91 -1.01 -14.59
CA HIS A 84 -2.01 0.45 -14.66
C HIS A 84 -0.65 1.15 -14.89
N GLY A 85 0.44 0.39 -15.01
CA GLY A 85 1.79 0.95 -15.16
C GLY A 85 2.32 1.66 -13.91
N VAL A 86 1.76 1.33 -12.75
CA VAL A 86 2.21 1.84 -11.44
C VAL A 86 3.45 1.04 -11.02
N PRO A 87 4.59 1.71 -10.78
CA PRO A 87 5.80 1.02 -10.35
C PRO A 87 5.61 0.38 -8.96
N VAL A 88 6.15 -0.83 -8.78
CA VAL A 88 6.10 -1.58 -7.52
C VAL A 88 7.49 -1.61 -6.88
N VAL A 89 7.58 -1.24 -5.61
CA VAL A 89 8.82 -1.31 -4.81
C VAL A 89 8.58 -2.23 -3.62
N ALA A 90 9.35 -3.31 -3.54
CA ALA A 90 9.37 -4.18 -2.38
C ALA A 90 10.34 -3.65 -1.31
N VAL A 91 9.82 -3.44 -0.11
CA VAL A 91 10.65 -3.15 1.06
C VAL A 91 11.05 -4.46 1.68
N GLU A 92 12.32 -4.83 1.52
CA GLU A 92 12.90 -5.91 2.31
C GLU A 92 12.98 -5.46 3.76
N THR A 93 12.32 -6.18 4.66
CA THR A 93 12.49 -5.97 6.10
C THR A 93 13.91 -6.36 6.47
N VAL A 94 14.77 -5.36 6.71
CA VAL A 94 16.04 -5.59 7.39
C VAL A 94 15.66 -6.01 8.81
N GLN A 95 15.72 -7.31 9.10
CA GLN A 95 15.73 -7.78 10.48
C GLN A 95 16.93 -7.12 11.15
N ALA A 96 16.70 -6.01 11.85
CA ALA A 96 17.69 -5.44 12.74
C ALA A 96 18.02 -6.54 13.73
N GLY A 97 19.22 -7.11 13.58
CA GLY A 97 19.71 -8.15 14.47
C GLY A 97 19.54 -7.68 15.89
N ALA A 98 18.68 -8.38 16.63
CA ALA A 98 18.57 -8.26 18.07
C ALA A 98 19.98 -8.40 18.65
N ARG A 99 20.54 -7.29 19.12
CA ARG A 99 21.68 -7.23 20.01
C ARG A 99 21.19 -7.11 21.43
#